data_AF-A0A2E7MXL5-F1
#
_entry.id   AF-A0A2E7MXL5-F1
#
_cell.length_a   1.000
_cell.length_b   1.000
_cell.length_c   1.000
_cell.angle_alpha   90.00
_cell.angle_beta   90.00
_cell.angle_gamma   90.00
#
_symmetry.space_group_name_H-M   'P 1'
#
loop_
_entity.id
_entity.type
_entity.pdbx_description
1 polymer ?
#
loop_
_entity_poly.entity_id
_entity_poly.type
_entity_poly.pdbx_seq_one_letter_code
_entity_poly.pdbx_strand_id
1 'polypeptide(L)' 'MIHAFVLIVLIGAGEDARQQPNAMYFRSINVCQYYAKRIPKQYGNYGSKHLVPPEHRITAYCKPTYVDPNSVNIYDY' A
#
# COMPACT_ATOMS: atom_id res chain seq x y z
N MET A 1 6.33 3.42 -21.65
CA MET A 1 6.16 4.10 -20.35
C MET A 1 4.70 4.45 -20.13
N ILE A 2 4.19 4.33 -18.91
CA ILE A 2 2.79 4.63 -18.55
C ILE A 2 2.70 5.30 -17.17
N HIS A 3 1.63 6.07 -16.95
CA HIS A 3 1.24 6.48 -15.60
C HIS A 3 0.50 5.32 -14.92
N ALA A 4 0.97 4.93 -13.75
CA ALA A 4 0.40 3.88 -12.93
C ALA A 4 0.32 4.33 -11.47
N PHE A 5 -0.33 3.51 -10.64
CA PHE A 5 -0.46 3.73 -9.21
C PHE A 5 0.25 2.59 -8.48
N VAL A 6 1.32 2.91 -7.77
CA VAL A 6 2.02 1.95 -6.92
C VAL A 6 1.39 1.95 -5.53
N LEU A 7 1.09 0.76 -5.02
CA LEU A 7 0.64 0.57 -3.66
C LEU A 7 1.85 0.56 -2.72
N ILE A 8 1.92 1.56 -1.87
CA ILE A 8 2.88 1.62 -0.77
C ILE A 8 2.24 1.00 0.46
N VAL A 9 2.96 0.09 1.11
CA VAL A 9 2.58 -0.47 2.41
C VAL A 9 3.73 -0.23 3.38
N LEU A 10 3.44 0.44 4.49
CA LEU A 10 4.35 0.65 5.61
C LEU A 10 3.83 -0.16 6.79
N ILE A 11 4.72 -0.91 7.44
CA ILE A 11 4.43 -1.61 8.71
C ILE A 11 5.32 -1.02 9.79
N GLY A 12 4.73 -0.74 10.96
CA GLY A 12 5.38 -0.05 12.08
C GLY A 12 4.83 1.37 12.30
N ALA A 13 5.47 2.09 13.21
CA ALA A 13 5.13 3.49 13.51
C ALA A 13 6.38 4.30 13.82
N GLY A 14 6.33 5.62 13.57
CA GLY A 14 7.46 6.51 13.81
C GLY A 14 8.67 6.12 12.94
N GLU A 15 9.86 6.14 13.54
CA GLU A 15 11.12 5.83 12.87
C GLU A 15 11.28 4.34 12.51
N ASP A 16 10.52 3.47 13.17
CA ASP A 16 10.54 2.02 12.90
C ASP A 16 9.65 1.62 11.72
N ALA A 17 8.88 2.55 11.14
CA ALA A 17 8.01 2.26 10.01
C ALA A 17 8.84 1.83 8.78
N ARG A 18 8.68 0.58 8.35
CA ARG A 18 9.37 0.01 7.19
C ARG A 18 8.42 -0.16 6.01
N GLN A 19 8.84 0.36 4.87
CA GLN A 19 8.18 0.07 3.61
C GLN A 19 8.38 -1.40 3.25
N GLN A 20 7.28 -2.07 2.93
CA GLN A 20 7.31 -3.46 2.50
C GLN A 20 7.85 -3.55 1.07
N PRO A 21 8.71 -4.54 0.78
CA PRO A 21 9.28 -4.74 -0.55
C PRO A 21 8.21 -5.22 -1.55
N ASN A 22 8.57 -5.32 -2.82
CA ASN A 22 7.73 -5.90 -3.89
C ASN A 22 6.38 -5.19 -4.05
N ALA A 23 6.44 -3.89 -4.33
CA ALA A 23 5.24 -3.07 -4.48
C ALA A 23 4.36 -3.53 -5.66
N MET A 24 3.04 -3.46 -5.47
CA MET A 24 2.06 -3.75 -6.51
C MET A 24 1.75 -2.50 -7.32
N TYR A 25 1.73 -2.61 -8.65
CA TYR A 25 1.39 -1.53 -9.56
C TYR A 25 0.02 -1.78 -10.20
N PHE A 26 -0.76 -0.73 -10.39
CA PHE A 26 -2.11 -0.80 -10.96
C PHE A 26 -2.30 0.32 -11.99
N ARG A 27 -3.01 0.06 -13.10
CA ARG A 27 -3.44 1.14 -14.01
C ARG A 27 -4.59 1.96 -13.43
N SER A 28 -5.46 1.32 -12.65
CA SER A 28 -6.65 1.96 -12.08
C SER A 28 -6.39 2.45 -10.65
N ILE A 29 -6.62 3.75 -10.42
CA ILE A 29 -6.60 4.33 -9.07
C ILE A 29 -7.62 3.65 -8.15
N ASN A 30 -8.79 3.27 -8.69
CA ASN A 30 -9.85 2.65 -7.91
C ASN A 30 -9.44 1.26 -7.42
N VAL A 31 -8.74 0.48 -8.26
CA VAL A 31 -8.21 -0.83 -7.87
C VAL A 31 -7.11 -0.66 -6.83
N CYS A 32 -6.14 0.23 -7.05
CA CYS A 32 -5.12 0.49 -6.04
C CYS A 32 -5.74 0.90 -4.69
N GLN A 33 -6.70 1.84 -4.71
CA GLN A 33 -7.38 2.29 -3.49
C GLN A 33 -8.22 1.18 -2.84
N TYR A 34 -8.78 0.26 -3.61
CA TYR A 34 -9.50 -0.91 -3.10
C TYR A 34 -8.60 -1.75 -2.18
N TYR A 35 -7.35 -2.00 -2.57
CA TYR A 35 -6.36 -2.70 -1.76
C TYR A 35 -5.86 -1.85 -0.59
N ALA A 36 -5.50 -0.59 -0.85
CA ALA A 36 -4.99 0.33 0.18
C ALA A 36 -5.97 0.49 1.36
N LYS A 37 -7.28 0.47 1.09
CA LYS A 37 -8.32 0.55 2.13
C LYS A 37 -8.56 -0.77 2.86
N ARG A 38 -8.16 -1.92 2.31
CA ARG A 38 -8.43 -3.26 2.86
C ARG A 38 -7.26 -3.85 3.62
N ILE A 39 -6.04 -3.63 3.16
CA ILE A 39 -4.84 -4.18 3.80
C ILE A 39 -4.73 -3.74 5.28
N PRO A 40 -4.86 -2.44 5.63
CA PRO A 40 -4.81 -2.03 7.03
C PRO A 40 -5.96 -2.56 7.89
N LYS A 41 -7.07 -3.03 7.29
CA LYS A 41 -8.22 -3.54 8.05
C LYS A 41 -7.95 -4.90 8.70
N GLN A 42 -7.00 -5.68 8.20
CA GLN A 42 -6.74 -7.03 8.70
C GLN A 42 -6.17 -7.06 10.14
N TYR A 43 -5.49 -6.00 10.59
CA TYR A 43 -4.76 -6.00 11.87
C TYR A 43 -5.31 -5.02 12.93
N GLY A 44 -6.56 -4.56 12.79
CA GLY A 44 -7.25 -3.91 13.90
C GLY A 44 -7.64 -2.46 13.66
N ASN A 45 -8.91 -2.34 13.28
CA ASN A 45 -9.88 -1.39 13.82
C ASN A 45 -9.53 0.10 13.77
N TYR A 46 -10.10 0.77 12.76
CA TYR A 46 -10.13 2.23 12.57
C TYR A 46 -10.55 3.04 13.83
N GLY A 47 -11.18 2.42 14.82
CA GLY A 47 -11.57 3.03 16.10
C GLY A 47 -10.62 2.80 17.29
N SER A 48 -9.64 1.90 17.18
CA SER A 48 -8.80 1.47 18.31
C SER A 48 -7.32 1.32 17.94
N LYS A 49 -6.80 2.19 17.06
CA LYS A 49 -5.38 2.18 16.64
C LYS A 49 -4.39 2.23 17.82
N HIS A 50 -4.80 2.81 18.94
CA HIS A 50 -4.03 2.83 20.19
C HIS A 50 -3.90 1.46 20.86
N LEU A 51 -4.79 0.51 20.56
CA LEU A 51 -4.71 -0.90 20.99
C LEU A 51 -3.85 -1.77 20.07
N VAL A 52 -3.45 -1.26 18.90
CA VAL A 52 -2.53 -1.96 17.99
C VAL A 52 -1.09 -1.61 18.39
N PRO A 53 -0.26 -2.61 18.74
CA PRO A 53 1.16 -2.39 19.01
C PRO A 53 1.83 -1.63 17.86
N PRO A 54 2.69 -0.64 18.13
CA PRO A 54 3.33 0.20 17.12
C PRO A 54 3.92 -0.57 15.92
N GLU A 55 4.59 -1.69 16.20
CA GLU A 55 5.22 -2.61 15.25
C GLU A 55 4.23 -3.30 14.28
N HIS A 56 2.95 -3.36 14.64
CA HIS A 56 1.90 -3.97 13.83
C HIS A 56 0.99 -2.96 13.14
N ARG A 57 1.23 -1.66 13.33
CA ARG A 57 0.45 -0.62 12.65
C ARG A 57 0.77 -0.61 11.17
N ILE A 58 -0.27 -0.48 10.35
CA ILE A 58 -0.14 -0.52 8.90
C ILE A 58 -0.63 0.80 8.31
N THR A 59 0.15 1.37 7.41
CA THR A 59 -0.26 2.48 6.54
C THR A 59 -0.16 2.01 5.10
N ALA A 60 -1.26 2.13 4.34
CA ALA A 60 -1.26 1.78 2.93
C ALA A 60 -1.88 2.91 2.10
N TYR A 61 -1.23 3.27 1.00
CA TYR A 61 -1.69 4.33 0.11
C TYR A 61 -1.20 4.15 -1.32
N CYS A 62 -1.88 4.80 -2.26
CA CYS A 62 -1.54 4.78 -3.67
C CYS A 62 -0.72 6.01 -4.04
N LYS A 63 0.46 5.79 -4.60
CA LYS A 63 1.32 6.84 -5.13
C LYS A 63 1.30 6.79 -6.66
N PRO A 64 1.03 7.90 -7.38
CA PRO A 64 1.19 7.95 -8.82
C PRO A 64 2.67 7.83 -9.19
N THR A 65 2.98 7.08 -10.25
CA THR A 65 4.33 6.82 -10.72
C THR A 65 4.37 6.65 -12.24
N TYR A 66 5.52 6.91 -12.84
CA TYR A 66 5.75 6.73 -14.27
C TYR A 66 6.72 5.57 -14.49
N VAL A 67 6.24 4.47 -15.06
CA VAL A 67 6.96 3.19 -15.12
C VAL A 67 6.98 2.62 -16.54
N ASP A 68 7.97 1.77 -16.80
CA ASP A 68 7.96 0.91 -17.98
C ASP A 68 7.06 -0.30 -17.69
N PRO A 69 5.94 -0.50 -18.40
CA PRO A 69 5.06 -1.64 -18.18
C PRO A 69 5.74 -3.00 -18.44
N ASN A 70 6.90 -3.03 -19.11
CA ASN A 70 7.67 -4.26 -19.34
C ASN A 70 8.64 -4.59 -18.20
N SER A 71 8.93 -3.64 -17.30
CA SER A 71 9.88 -3.84 -16.19
C SER A 71 9.23 -4.11 -14.83
N VAL A 72 7.92 -3.92 -14.72
CA VAL A 72 7.15 -4.16 -13.49
C VAL A 72 5.91 -5.00 -13.77
N ASN A 73 5.51 -5.82 -12.80
CA ASN A 73 4.23 -6.52 -12.88
C ASN A 73 3.07 -5.57 -12.53
N ILE A 74 2.09 -5.49 -13.42
CA ILE A 74 0.90 -4.66 -13.25
C ILE A 74 -0.30 -5.59 -12.95
N TYR A 75 -0.95 -5.34 -11.82
CA TYR A 75 -2.02 -6.17 -11.27
C TYR A 75 -3.39 -5.67 -11.75
N ASP A 76 -3.63 -5.76 -13.05
CA ASP A 76 -4.92 -5.44 -13.66
C ASP A 76 -5.61 -6.76 -14.04
N TYR A 77 -6.44 -7.31 -13.15
CA TYR A 77 -7.27 -8.48 -13.44
C TYR A 77 -8.76 -8.17 -13.29
#